data_AF-A0A514WZ84-F1
#
_entry.id   AF-A0A514WZ84-F1
#
_cell.length_a   1.000
_cell.length_b   1.000
_cell.length_c   1.000
_cell.angle_alpha   90.00
_cell.angle_beta   90.00
_cell.angle_gamma   90.00
#
_symmetry.space_group_name_H-M   'P 1'
#
loop_
_entity.id
_entity.type
_entity.pdbx_description
1 polymer ?
#
loop_
_entity_poly.entity_id
_entity_poly.type
_entity_poly.pdbx_seq_one_letter_code
_entity_poly.pdbx_strand_id
1 'polypeptide(L)'
;MFRALILAASLIVGIGFQAKAAVWNDVNQWSPAWEARFAEWVRTSWQVDFFSRSTLPNGQSNPYAGLRLDCADTVYSMRLIFSYENKLPFVIQDPTASGKTLSNKMSRWDGQSETQRIRGFLVFMFQTVSTKSLPNDTYPTAISRDAIHSGSLILTVAKNHHSWSVKEILPIGVPYLVYNSTVGATSGAGLQQRQSWPNPEWVFEENFTPAGNAGFRYWRPQASLNQPVWKTPGYSEEQYHIPLGKWVRTVQAKLALRQETDAQMMTRMMKTTCEDLTGRVSAVNDGLNYLKNNSRCMDYATYDTYSTPNRDQRAFDDFVALRRAYREILTANGGNQLSLEMKQQLAKIFPYISESTQSETNKMAAQGVTSASICVTEYLPGKRMDVAEFKRRLYTGLISNNPHDDGAYRWGDLRGPSQRAKSCQSWDPWTPDLSQN
;
A
#
# COMPACT_ATOMS: atom_id res chain seq x y z
N MET A 1 23.44 71.93 50.23
CA MET A 1 23.99 70.58 49.96
C MET A 1 23.03 69.54 50.53
N PHE A 2 22.09 69.01 49.74
CA PHE A 2 21.41 67.75 50.06
C PHE A 2 21.04 67.08 48.73
N ARG A 3 21.64 65.92 48.50
CA ARG A 3 21.53 65.13 47.27
C ARG A 3 20.20 64.39 47.26
N ALA A 4 19.33 64.69 46.30
CA ALA A 4 18.16 63.88 46.00
C ALA A 4 18.62 62.64 45.20
N LEU A 5 18.49 61.46 45.81
CA LEU A 5 18.67 60.17 45.14
C LEU A 5 17.41 59.87 44.32
N ILE A 6 17.54 59.90 42.99
CA ILE A 6 16.52 59.42 42.06
C ILE A 6 16.65 57.89 41.99
N LEU A 7 15.73 57.18 42.64
CA LEU A 7 15.48 55.75 42.41
C LEU A 7 14.64 55.62 41.13
N ALA A 8 15.30 55.46 39.99
CA ALA A 8 14.65 54.98 38.77
C ALA A 8 14.57 53.45 38.85
N ALA A 9 13.44 52.94 39.36
CA ALA A 9 13.12 51.53 39.30
C ALA A 9 12.80 51.15 37.83
N SER A 10 13.78 50.55 37.16
CA SER A 10 13.61 49.91 35.86
C SER A 10 12.70 48.68 36.01
N LEU A 11 11.38 48.92 35.95
CA LEU A 11 10.39 47.86 35.80
C LEU A 11 10.47 47.33 34.36
N ILE A 12 11.47 46.49 34.09
CA ILE A 12 11.48 45.66 32.88
C ILE A 12 10.37 44.63 33.08
N VAL A 13 9.16 44.99 32.66
CA VAL A 13 8.09 44.04 32.41
C VAL A 13 8.60 43.12 31.30
N GLY A 14 9.19 42.01 31.69
CA GLY A 14 9.52 40.90 30.81
C GLY A 14 8.23 40.37 30.24
N ILE A 15 7.79 40.94 29.13
CA ILE A 15 6.85 40.29 28.22
C ILE A 15 7.58 39.05 27.73
N GLY A 16 7.43 37.96 28.48
CA GLY A 16 7.92 36.65 28.08
C GLY A 16 7.17 36.27 26.82
N PHE A 17 7.77 36.55 25.66
CA PHE A 17 7.34 35.93 24.41
C PHE A 17 7.49 34.43 24.63
N GLN A 18 6.36 33.74 24.83
CA GLN A 18 6.34 32.29 24.78
C GLN A 18 6.71 31.90 23.36
N ALA A 19 8.00 31.61 23.15
CA ALA A 19 8.51 31.12 21.89
C ALA A 19 7.88 29.74 21.65
N LYS A 20 6.80 29.71 20.88
CA LYS A 20 6.09 28.48 20.54
C LYS A 20 7.00 27.61 19.69
N ALA A 21 7.34 26.42 20.19
CA ALA A 21 8.27 25.57 19.49
C ALA A 21 7.55 24.80 18.36
N ALA A 22 8.10 24.87 17.14
CA ALA A 22 7.67 24.09 15.98
C ALA A 22 7.85 22.57 16.21
N VAL A 23 7.35 21.72 15.31
CA VAL A 23 7.65 20.28 15.35
C VAL A 23 9.15 20.05 15.17
N TRP A 24 9.75 20.70 14.17
CA TRP A 24 11.18 20.90 14.01
C TRP A 24 11.45 22.20 13.24
N ASN A 25 12.66 22.74 13.39
CA ASN A 25 13.11 23.90 12.63
C ASN A 25 13.81 23.48 11.34
N ASP A 26 13.50 24.18 10.24
CA ASP A 26 14.13 23.96 8.94
C ASP A 26 15.60 24.40 8.98
N VAL A 27 16.50 23.53 8.52
CA VAL A 27 17.92 23.86 8.29
C VAL A 27 18.26 23.76 6.80
N ASN A 28 17.57 22.88 6.08
CA ASN A 28 17.71 22.67 4.65
C ASN A 28 16.46 23.13 3.90
N GLN A 29 16.54 23.18 2.56
CA GLN A 29 15.41 23.47 1.66
C GLN A 29 15.34 22.41 0.57
N TRP A 30 14.13 22.11 0.11
CA TRP A 30 13.94 21.19 -1.02
C TRP A 30 14.64 21.73 -2.27
N SER A 31 15.43 20.88 -2.91
CA SER A 31 16.15 21.13 -4.15
C SER A 31 16.20 19.83 -4.95
N PRO A 32 16.53 19.87 -6.26
CA PRO A 32 16.71 18.65 -7.04
C PRO A 32 17.69 17.65 -6.41
N ALA A 33 18.74 18.13 -5.74
CA ALA A 33 19.68 17.27 -5.01
C ALA A 33 19.03 16.58 -3.80
N TRP A 34 18.14 17.27 -3.07
CA TRP A 34 17.38 16.68 -1.97
C TRP A 34 16.29 15.72 -2.47
N GLU A 35 15.67 15.98 -3.61
CA GLU A 35 14.76 15.03 -4.27
C GLU A 35 15.48 13.73 -4.66
N ALA A 36 16.70 13.84 -5.21
CA ALA A 36 17.53 12.68 -5.52
C ALA A 36 17.91 11.89 -4.25
N ARG A 37 18.25 12.57 -3.16
CA ARG A 37 18.52 11.94 -1.86
C ARG A 37 17.28 11.27 -1.27
N PHE A 38 16.11 11.88 -1.43
CA PHE A 38 14.83 11.29 -1.03
C PHE A 38 14.57 10.00 -1.80
N ALA A 39 14.71 10.02 -3.12
CA ALA A 39 14.55 8.84 -3.96
C ALA A 39 15.50 7.71 -3.52
N GLU A 40 16.77 8.02 -3.27
CA GLU A 40 17.76 7.04 -2.80
C GLU A 40 17.44 6.49 -1.41
N TRP A 41 16.98 7.35 -0.49
CA TRP A 41 16.54 6.92 0.84
C TRP A 41 15.31 6.02 0.77
N VAL A 42 14.33 6.33 -0.08
CA VAL A 42 13.17 5.44 -0.29
C VAL A 42 13.62 4.08 -0.82
N ARG A 43 14.51 4.06 -1.80
CA ARG A 43 15.05 2.83 -2.39
C ARG A 43 15.72 1.95 -1.33
N THR A 44 16.56 2.53 -0.49
CA THR A 44 17.46 1.79 0.43
C THR A 44 16.92 1.60 1.84
N SER A 45 16.17 2.57 2.37
CA SER A 45 15.81 2.67 3.79
C SER A 45 14.33 2.42 4.07
N TRP A 46 13.43 2.67 3.10
CA TRP A 46 12.00 2.41 3.24
C TRP A 46 11.68 0.91 3.05
N GLN A 47 11.77 0.16 4.14
CA GLN A 47 11.65 -1.30 4.18
C GLN A 47 10.36 -1.74 4.88
N VAL A 48 9.93 -2.98 4.66
CA VAL A 48 8.69 -3.51 5.25
C VAL A 48 8.68 -3.53 6.78
N ASP A 49 9.85 -3.60 7.39
CA ASP A 49 10.04 -3.63 8.83
C ASP A 49 10.22 -2.24 9.45
N PHE A 50 10.12 -1.15 8.67
CA PHE A 50 10.51 0.20 9.09
C PHE A 50 9.85 0.63 10.39
N PHE A 51 8.57 0.34 10.58
CA PHE A 51 7.82 0.69 11.80
C PHE A 51 7.73 -0.45 12.81
N SER A 52 8.10 -1.68 12.46
CA SER A 52 8.09 -2.82 13.39
C SER A 52 9.41 -3.04 14.10
N ARG A 53 10.54 -2.63 13.52
CA ARG A 53 11.86 -2.77 14.14
C ARG A 53 12.07 -1.76 15.27
N SER A 54 12.65 -2.21 16.38
CA SER A 54 12.98 -1.38 17.54
C SER A 54 14.25 -0.54 17.35
N THR A 55 15.12 -0.93 16.41
CA THR A 55 16.39 -0.27 16.10
C THR A 55 16.53 0.05 14.62
N LEU A 56 17.17 1.18 14.31
CA LEU A 56 17.56 1.56 12.96
C LEU A 56 18.82 0.78 12.53
N PRO A 57 19.14 0.70 11.22
CA PRO A 57 20.33 0.01 10.73
C PRO A 57 21.66 0.50 11.32
N ASN A 58 21.69 1.74 11.82
CA ASN A 58 22.85 2.33 12.50
C ASN A 58 22.94 1.99 14.01
N GLY A 59 22.05 1.14 14.53
CA GLY A 59 22.01 0.71 15.92
C GLY A 59 21.23 1.65 16.87
N GLN A 60 20.76 2.81 16.41
CA GLN A 60 19.98 3.73 17.24
C GLN A 60 18.56 3.20 17.47
N SER A 61 17.92 3.63 18.57
CA SER A 61 16.50 3.36 18.80
C SER A 61 15.67 3.99 17.68
N ASN A 62 14.73 3.23 17.13
CA ASN A 62 13.83 3.70 16.09
C ASN A 62 12.67 4.52 16.71
N PRO A 63 12.63 5.86 16.52
CA PRO A 63 11.60 6.69 17.14
C PRO A 63 10.20 6.44 16.58
N TYR A 64 10.12 5.79 15.42
CA TYR A 64 8.86 5.49 14.73
C TYR A 64 8.34 4.08 15.05
N ALA A 65 9.10 3.29 15.81
CA ALA A 65 8.70 1.93 16.16
C ALA A 65 7.28 1.90 16.77
N GLY A 66 6.49 0.92 16.34
CA GLY A 66 5.12 0.69 16.79
C GLY A 66 4.07 1.66 16.22
N LEU A 67 4.43 2.58 15.32
CA LEU A 67 3.42 3.31 14.56
C LEU A 67 2.70 2.35 13.59
N ARG A 68 1.39 2.52 13.47
CA ARG A 68 0.53 1.76 12.58
C ARG A 68 -0.04 2.73 11.55
N LEU A 69 0.05 2.33 10.29
CA LEU A 69 -0.17 3.21 9.16
C LEU A 69 -1.13 2.52 8.21
N ASP A 70 -2.14 3.23 7.72
CA ASP A 70 -2.89 2.80 6.56
C ASP A 70 -2.12 3.07 5.25
N CYS A 71 -2.81 2.93 4.11
CA CYS A 71 -2.22 3.18 2.79
C CYS A 71 -1.74 4.63 2.58
N ALA A 72 -2.50 5.63 3.01
CA ALA A 72 -2.17 7.04 2.84
C ALA A 72 -1.14 7.49 3.86
N ASP A 73 -1.27 7.02 5.10
CA ASP A 73 -0.31 7.23 6.19
C ASP A 73 1.08 6.80 5.78
N THR A 74 1.19 5.64 5.11
CA THR A 74 2.46 5.11 4.60
C THR A 74 3.11 6.10 3.62
N VAL A 75 2.33 6.66 2.70
CA VAL A 75 2.82 7.61 1.69
C VAL A 75 3.25 8.93 2.34
N TYR A 76 2.41 9.54 3.18
CA TYR A 76 2.75 10.79 3.86
C TYR A 76 3.93 10.62 4.83
N SER A 77 3.98 9.53 5.58
CA SER A 77 5.06 9.25 6.53
C SER A 77 6.41 9.15 5.83
N MET A 78 6.47 8.51 4.68
CA MET A 78 7.69 8.39 3.88
C MET A 78 8.32 9.76 3.60
N ARG A 79 7.53 10.74 3.14
CA ARG A 79 8.01 12.10 2.84
C ARG A 79 8.27 12.90 4.11
N LEU A 80 7.40 12.79 5.11
CA LEU A 80 7.47 13.53 6.38
C LEU A 80 8.71 13.12 7.18
N ILE A 81 8.96 11.82 7.33
CA ILE A 81 10.11 11.28 8.07
C ILE A 81 11.42 11.69 7.40
N PHE A 82 11.53 11.54 6.08
CA PHE A 82 12.72 12.01 5.36
C PHE A 82 12.94 13.52 5.56
N SER A 83 11.86 14.31 5.52
CA SER A 83 11.94 15.76 5.74
C SER A 83 12.47 16.07 7.14
N TYR A 84 11.95 15.38 8.16
CA TYR A 84 12.38 15.57 9.54
C TYR A 84 13.84 15.15 9.78
N GLU A 85 14.25 13.98 9.28
CA GLU A 85 15.62 13.45 9.43
C GLU A 85 16.66 14.37 8.78
N ASN A 86 16.25 15.10 7.73
CA ASN A 86 17.12 16.02 6.99
C ASN A 86 16.80 17.50 7.25
N LYS A 87 15.95 17.82 8.23
CA LYS A 87 15.55 19.20 8.57
C LYS A 87 15.09 20.04 7.35
N LEU A 88 14.34 19.40 6.45
CA LEU A 88 13.67 20.04 5.32
C LEU A 88 12.26 20.52 5.75
N PRO A 89 11.71 21.55 5.09
CA PRO A 89 10.32 21.92 5.31
C PRO A 89 9.39 20.80 4.84
N PHE A 90 8.35 20.53 5.63
CA PHE A 90 7.25 19.66 5.26
C PHE A 90 5.96 20.47 5.27
N VAL A 91 5.22 20.43 4.17
CA VAL A 91 3.95 21.13 4.04
C VAL A 91 3.03 20.39 3.08
N ILE A 92 1.76 20.32 3.44
CA ILE A 92 0.68 19.72 2.63
C ILE A 92 -0.57 20.61 2.71
N GLN A 93 -1.52 20.43 1.80
CA GLN A 93 -2.85 21.04 1.90
C GLN A 93 -3.58 20.47 3.11
N ASP A 94 -4.26 21.33 3.88
CA ASP A 94 -5.12 20.90 4.98
C ASP A 94 -6.46 20.39 4.41
N PRO A 95 -6.76 19.08 4.47
CA PRO A 95 -8.00 18.54 3.93
C PRO A 95 -9.23 18.96 4.75
N THR A 96 -9.04 19.52 5.94
CA THR A 96 -10.11 19.98 6.83
C THR A 96 -10.39 21.47 6.71
N ALA A 97 -9.51 22.24 6.06
CA ALA A 97 -9.63 23.68 5.93
C ALA A 97 -9.15 24.18 4.57
N SER A 98 -10.10 24.61 3.73
CA SER A 98 -9.82 25.12 2.38
C SER A 98 -8.80 26.28 2.39
N GLY A 99 -7.77 26.15 1.56
CA GLY A 99 -6.70 27.16 1.40
C GLY A 99 -5.74 27.27 2.58
N LYS A 100 -5.80 26.34 3.54
CA LYS A 100 -4.84 26.22 4.63
C LYS A 100 -3.87 25.07 4.37
N THR A 101 -2.75 25.09 5.07
CA THR A 101 -1.73 24.05 4.99
C THR A 101 -1.38 23.52 6.37
N LEU A 102 -1.03 22.24 6.42
CA LEU A 102 -0.41 21.61 7.58
C LEU A 102 1.10 21.56 7.34
N SER A 103 1.91 21.89 8.35
CA SER A 103 3.36 21.93 8.20
C SER A 103 4.11 21.61 9.48
N ASN A 104 5.41 21.36 9.35
CA ASN A 104 6.30 21.17 10.50
C ASN A 104 6.43 22.39 11.42
N LYS A 105 5.91 23.55 11.03
CA LYS A 105 5.90 24.79 11.83
C LYS A 105 4.76 24.84 12.86
N MET A 106 3.88 23.84 12.88
CA MET A 106 2.82 23.74 13.89
C MET A 106 3.41 23.62 15.30
N SER A 107 2.78 24.26 16.28
CA SER A 107 3.24 24.29 17.67
C SER A 107 2.32 23.50 18.62
N ARG A 108 1.53 22.55 18.09
CA ARG A 108 0.54 21.80 18.89
C ARG A 108 1.19 20.96 19.99
N TRP A 109 2.43 20.52 19.77
CA TRP A 109 3.20 19.68 20.70
C TRP A 109 4.29 20.46 21.41
N ASP A 110 4.12 21.77 21.58
CA ASP A 110 5.05 22.58 22.35
C ASP A 110 5.21 22.04 23.77
N GLY A 111 6.43 22.13 24.32
CA GLY A 111 6.82 21.55 25.61
C GLY A 111 7.18 20.05 25.59
N GLN A 112 7.08 19.36 24.45
CA GLN A 112 7.55 17.98 24.29
C GLN A 112 8.97 17.91 23.70
N SER A 113 9.68 16.80 23.90
CA SER A 113 10.95 16.56 23.20
C SER A 113 10.73 16.51 21.69
N GLU A 114 11.75 16.83 20.89
CA GLU A 114 11.61 16.84 19.43
C GLU A 114 11.12 15.51 18.86
N THR A 115 11.64 14.39 19.38
CA THR A 115 11.20 13.03 19.05
C THR A 115 9.72 12.79 19.36
N GLN A 116 9.22 13.34 20.47
CA GLN A 116 7.80 13.25 20.82
C GLN A 116 6.94 14.14 19.92
N ARG A 117 7.42 15.34 19.57
CA ARG A 117 6.74 16.25 18.64
C ARG A 117 6.55 15.62 17.26
N ILE A 118 7.60 15.04 16.67
CA ILE A 118 7.50 14.38 15.36
C ILE A 118 6.54 13.20 15.41
N ARG A 119 6.58 12.40 16.48
CA ARG A 119 5.66 11.27 16.64
C ARG A 119 4.21 11.75 16.80
N GLY A 120 3.99 12.80 17.57
CA GLY A 120 2.69 13.45 17.71
C GLY A 120 2.18 14.03 16.38
N PHE A 121 3.06 14.62 15.58
CA PHE A 121 2.72 15.15 14.27
C PHE A 121 2.33 14.03 13.28
N LEU A 122 3.07 12.92 13.24
CA LEU A 122 2.69 11.74 12.45
C LEU A 122 1.30 11.21 12.83
N VAL A 123 1.03 11.03 14.13
CA VAL A 123 -0.29 10.54 14.59
C VAL A 123 -1.41 11.53 14.23
N PHE A 124 -1.16 12.84 14.32
CA PHE A 124 -2.13 13.83 13.85
C PHE A 124 -2.38 13.74 12.35
N MET A 125 -1.33 13.54 11.55
CA MET A 125 -1.48 13.31 10.12
C MET A 125 -2.38 12.09 9.86
N PHE A 126 -2.17 10.98 10.56
CA PHE A 126 -2.98 9.76 10.39
C PHE A 126 -4.47 9.93 10.67
N GLN A 127 -4.82 10.94 11.48
CA GLN A 127 -6.21 11.27 11.79
C GLN A 127 -6.80 12.33 10.85
N THR A 128 -5.98 12.93 9.99
CA THR A 128 -6.35 14.12 9.21
C THR A 128 -6.33 13.86 7.71
N VAL A 129 -5.34 13.12 7.22
CA VAL A 129 -5.18 12.83 5.79
C VAL A 129 -5.79 11.48 5.42
N SER A 130 -5.97 11.26 4.12
CA SER A 130 -6.42 9.98 3.57
C SER A 130 -6.00 9.87 2.10
N THR A 131 -6.33 8.76 1.44
CA THR A 131 -6.11 8.64 -0.01
C THR A 131 -6.80 9.77 -0.79
N LYS A 132 -7.89 10.34 -0.26
CA LYS A 132 -8.59 11.48 -0.89
C LYS A 132 -7.83 12.80 -0.83
N SER A 133 -6.89 12.97 0.11
CA SER A 133 -6.09 14.19 0.22
C SER A 133 -4.84 14.16 -0.66
N LEU A 134 -4.29 12.96 -0.94
CA LEU A 134 -3.07 12.80 -1.74
C LEU A 134 -3.10 13.54 -3.09
N PRO A 135 -4.22 13.59 -3.85
CA PRO A 135 -4.26 14.33 -5.12
C PRO A 135 -3.98 15.83 -4.99
N ASN A 136 -4.24 16.43 -3.82
CA ASN A 136 -3.98 17.85 -3.58
C ASN A 136 -2.48 18.15 -3.40
N ASP A 137 -1.72 17.16 -2.94
CA ASP A 137 -0.29 17.28 -2.63
C ASP A 137 0.61 16.68 -3.73
N THR A 138 0.01 16.06 -4.75
CA THR A 138 0.71 15.28 -5.76
C THR A 138 0.19 15.58 -7.16
N TYR A 139 0.97 15.30 -8.20
CA TYR A 139 0.60 15.54 -9.60
C TYR A 139 0.83 14.28 -10.45
N PRO A 140 0.03 14.04 -11.51
CA PRO A 140 0.25 12.91 -12.42
C PRO A 140 1.52 13.13 -13.26
N THR A 141 2.28 12.06 -13.48
CA THR A 141 3.59 12.12 -14.12
C THR A 141 3.59 11.52 -15.53
N ALA A 142 4.63 11.85 -16.30
CA ALA A 142 4.91 11.16 -17.55
C ALA A 142 5.28 9.70 -17.30
N ILE A 143 5.13 8.84 -18.30
CA ILE A 143 5.54 7.44 -18.23
C ILE A 143 6.99 7.31 -18.72
N SER A 144 7.92 7.65 -17.84
CA SER A 144 9.37 7.49 -18.07
C SER A 144 10.07 7.19 -16.74
N ARG A 145 11.29 6.65 -16.79
CA ARG A 145 12.11 6.44 -15.58
C ARG A 145 12.57 7.73 -14.91
N ASP A 146 12.66 8.82 -15.68
CA ASP A 146 13.01 10.13 -15.14
C ASP A 146 11.87 10.72 -14.30
N ALA A 147 10.62 10.38 -14.64
CA ALA A 147 9.44 10.87 -13.94
C ALA A 147 8.89 9.86 -12.90
N ILE A 148 9.07 8.55 -13.13
CA ILE A 148 8.62 7.47 -12.25
C ILE A 148 9.85 6.77 -11.68
N HIS A 149 10.18 7.14 -10.45
CA HIS A 149 11.30 6.58 -9.70
C HIS A 149 10.95 6.40 -8.21
N SER A 150 11.91 5.95 -7.41
CA SER A 150 11.76 5.79 -5.97
C SER A 150 11.19 7.05 -5.32
N GLY A 151 10.16 6.89 -4.49
CA GLY A 151 9.40 7.97 -3.88
C GLY A 151 8.18 8.45 -4.67
N SER A 152 8.00 7.97 -5.91
CA SER A 152 6.73 8.10 -6.63
C SER A 152 5.65 7.29 -5.95
N LEU A 153 4.40 7.52 -6.33
CA LEU A 153 3.24 6.83 -5.78
C LEU A 153 2.30 6.38 -6.89
N ILE A 154 1.55 5.32 -6.61
CA ILE A 154 0.38 4.92 -7.39
C ILE A 154 -0.84 5.18 -6.52
N LEU A 155 -1.83 5.90 -7.05
CA LEU A 155 -3.13 6.09 -6.38
C LEU A 155 -4.21 5.34 -7.13
N THR A 156 -5.19 4.81 -6.41
CA THR A 156 -6.46 4.41 -7.01
C THR A 156 -7.44 5.58 -7.03
N VAL A 157 -8.53 5.43 -7.78
CA VAL A 157 -9.64 6.39 -7.72
C VAL A 157 -10.25 6.44 -6.32
N ALA A 158 -10.97 7.52 -6.05
CA ALA A 158 -11.58 7.76 -4.74
C ALA A 158 -12.51 6.64 -4.26
N LYS A 159 -13.05 5.80 -5.16
CA LYS A 159 -13.90 4.65 -4.82
C LYS A 159 -13.13 3.47 -4.22
N ASN A 160 -11.86 3.27 -4.58
CA ASN A 160 -11.03 2.16 -4.10
C ASN A 160 -10.11 2.52 -2.94
N HIS A 161 -9.94 3.82 -2.66
CA HIS A 161 -9.30 4.34 -1.44
C HIS A 161 -7.89 3.79 -1.14
N HIS A 162 -7.06 3.50 -2.14
CA HIS A 162 -5.76 2.87 -1.92
C HIS A 162 -4.59 3.58 -2.59
N SER A 163 -3.40 3.38 -2.02
CA SER A 163 -2.16 3.97 -2.50
C SER A 163 -0.96 3.09 -2.22
N TRP A 164 0.05 3.19 -3.08
CA TRP A 164 1.34 2.52 -2.93
C TRP A 164 2.48 3.51 -3.05
N SER A 165 3.54 3.30 -2.27
CA SER A 165 4.84 3.93 -2.49
C SER A 165 5.66 3.09 -3.46
N VAL A 166 6.21 3.73 -4.49
CA VAL A 166 7.17 3.11 -5.41
C VAL A 166 8.53 3.11 -4.72
N LYS A 167 8.98 1.91 -4.31
CA LYS A 167 10.32 1.71 -3.76
C LYS A 167 11.37 1.77 -4.86
N GLU A 168 11.10 1.12 -6.00
CA GLU A 168 11.90 1.19 -7.23
C GLU A 168 11.10 0.67 -8.43
N ILE A 169 11.59 0.95 -9.64
CA ILE A 169 11.14 0.30 -10.86
C ILE A 169 12.22 -0.69 -11.29
N LEU A 170 11.92 -1.99 -11.18
CA LEU A 170 12.84 -3.08 -11.51
C LEU A 170 13.33 -2.94 -12.97
N PRO A 171 14.52 -3.46 -13.34
CA PRO A 171 15.06 -3.34 -14.71
C PRO A 171 14.13 -3.87 -15.82
N ILE A 172 13.16 -4.71 -15.47
CA ILE A 172 12.12 -5.25 -16.36
C ILE A 172 10.89 -4.35 -16.51
N GLY A 173 10.91 -3.16 -15.92
CA GLY A 173 9.84 -2.17 -15.95
C GLY A 173 8.73 -2.39 -14.91
N VAL A 174 8.82 -3.43 -14.08
CA VAL A 174 7.82 -3.75 -13.05
C VAL A 174 8.08 -2.94 -11.77
N PRO A 175 7.05 -2.35 -11.13
CA PRO A 175 7.24 -1.64 -9.89
C PRO A 175 7.48 -2.60 -8.71
N TYR A 176 8.39 -2.20 -7.84
CA TYR A 176 8.49 -2.73 -6.49
C TYR A 176 7.80 -1.74 -5.54
N LEU A 177 6.68 -2.17 -4.98
CA LEU A 177 5.81 -1.35 -4.16
C LEU A 177 5.97 -1.70 -2.68
N VAL A 178 5.96 -0.69 -1.82
CA VAL A 178 5.83 -0.80 -0.37
C VAL A 178 4.60 -0.03 0.04
N TYR A 179 3.74 -0.64 0.85
CA TYR A 179 2.41 -0.11 1.14
C TYR A 179 1.87 -0.68 2.44
N ASN A 180 0.73 -0.17 2.89
CA ASN A 180 -0.13 -0.88 3.81
C ASN A 180 -1.58 -0.78 3.35
N SER A 181 -2.47 -1.56 3.96
CA SER A 181 -3.93 -1.45 3.78
C SER A 181 -4.57 -0.85 5.03
N THR A 182 -5.91 -0.82 5.12
CA THR A 182 -6.61 -0.47 6.35
C THR A 182 -6.03 -1.26 7.53
N VAL A 183 -5.60 -0.54 8.57
CA VAL A 183 -5.00 -1.10 9.78
C VAL A 183 -5.96 -0.97 10.95
N GLY A 184 -6.21 -2.08 11.63
CA GLY A 184 -6.99 -2.08 12.86
C GLY A 184 -6.14 -1.80 14.08
N ALA A 185 -6.81 -1.61 15.21
CA ALA A 185 -6.17 -1.50 16.52
C ALA A 185 -5.35 -2.75 16.92
N THR A 186 -5.52 -3.87 16.21
CA THR A 186 -4.77 -5.12 16.41
C THR A 186 -3.74 -5.40 15.31
N SER A 187 -3.70 -4.62 14.23
CA SER A 187 -2.78 -4.87 13.12
C SER A 187 -1.33 -4.63 13.50
N GLY A 188 -0.43 -5.41 12.91
CA GLY A 188 1.01 -5.23 13.07
C GLY A 188 1.50 -3.88 12.53
N ALA A 189 2.69 -3.45 12.98
CA ALA A 189 3.37 -2.28 12.44
C ALA A 189 4.20 -2.58 11.16
N GLY A 190 4.16 -3.83 10.68
CA GLY A 190 4.84 -4.20 9.44
C GLY A 190 4.10 -3.66 8.22
N LEU A 191 4.85 -3.06 7.30
CA LEU A 191 4.35 -2.72 5.98
C LEU A 191 4.33 -3.99 5.09
N GLN A 192 3.61 -3.90 4.00
CA GLN A 192 3.52 -4.91 2.96
C GLN A 192 4.37 -4.49 1.75
N GLN A 193 4.68 -5.46 0.90
CA GLN A 193 5.38 -5.21 -0.33
C GLN A 193 4.87 -6.11 -1.46
N ARG A 194 5.07 -5.68 -2.71
CA ARG A 194 4.80 -6.50 -3.90
C ARG A 194 5.71 -6.12 -5.05
N GLN A 195 6.09 -7.10 -5.87
CA GLN A 195 6.87 -6.92 -7.11
C GLN A 195 6.01 -7.23 -8.35
N SER A 196 4.91 -6.50 -8.48
CA SER A 196 3.90 -6.73 -9.51
C SER A 196 3.08 -5.47 -9.75
N TRP A 197 2.43 -5.43 -10.90
CA TRP A 197 1.50 -4.38 -11.27
C TRP A 197 0.18 -4.54 -10.51
N PRO A 198 -0.36 -3.48 -9.90
CA PRO A 198 -1.77 -3.46 -9.52
C PRO A 198 -2.66 -3.65 -10.76
N ASN A 199 -3.85 -4.26 -10.58
CA ASN A 199 -4.83 -4.38 -11.65
C ASN A 199 -5.26 -2.98 -12.13
N PRO A 200 -5.02 -2.60 -13.39
CA PRO A 200 -5.37 -1.28 -13.89
C PRO A 200 -6.89 -1.02 -13.86
N GLU A 201 -7.73 -2.04 -14.05
CA GLU A 201 -9.19 -1.90 -13.94
C GLU A 201 -9.60 -1.49 -12.53
N TRP A 202 -8.91 -2.01 -11.51
CA TRP A 202 -9.11 -1.59 -10.12
C TRP A 202 -8.46 -0.24 -9.80
N VAL A 203 -7.30 0.07 -10.38
CA VAL A 203 -6.65 1.37 -10.15
C VAL A 203 -7.55 2.51 -10.65
N PHE A 204 -8.13 2.35 -11.83
CA PHE A 204 -8.87 3.42 -12.50
C PHE A 204 -10.40 3.31 -12.39
N GLU A 205 -10.95 2.11 -12.17
CA GLU A 205 -12.36 1.80 -11.95
C GLU A 205 -13.33 2.74 -12.70
N GLU A 206 -13.33 2.62 -14.03
CA GLU A 206 -14.14 3.40 -14.98
C GLU A 206 -13.78 4.90 -15.11
N ASN A 207 -13.03 5.48 -14.17
CA ASN A 207 -12.57 6.87 -14.25
C ASN A 207 -11.08 6.97 -14.59
N PHE A 208 -10.77 6.61 -15.84
CA PHE A 208 -9.43 6.67 -16.40
C PHE A 208 -9.09 8.04 -17.00
N THR A 209 -9.31 9.10 -16.21
CA THR A 209 -9.05 10.49 -16.63
C THR A 209 -8.23 11.22 -15.55
N PRO A 210 -7.62 12.38 -15.86
CA PRO A 210 -6.97 13.21 -14.85
C PRO A 210 -7.87 13.56 -13.66
N ALA A 211 -9.18 13.71 -13.89
CA ALA A 211 -10.16 14.01 -12.84
C ALA A 211 -10.37 12.84 -11.86
N GLY A 212 -10.08 11.59 -12.29
CA GLY A 212 -10.09 10.42 -11.43
C GLY A 212 -8.95 10.40 -10.40
N ASN A 213 -7.92 11.22 -10.61
CA ASN A 213 -6.73 11.36 -9.75
C ASN A 213 -5.89 10.09 -9.54
N ALA A 214 -6.26 8.97 -10.17
CA ALA A 214 -5.56 7.70 -10.07
C ALA A 214 -4.30 7.63 -10.94
N GLY A 215 -3.54 6.55 -10.79
CA GLY A 215 -2.33 6.24 -11.55
C GLY A 215 -1.05 6.75 -10.88
N PHE A 216 0.03 6.84 -11.65
CA PHE A 216 1.32 7.31 -11.19
C PHE A 216 1.31 8.80 -10.88
N ARG A 217 1.86 9.16 -9.72
CA ARG A 217 1.96 10.54 -9.26
C ARG A 217 3.30 10.80 -8.56
N TYR A 218 3.63 12.08 -8.42
CA TYR A 218 4.77 12.55 -7.62
C TYR A 218 4.40 13.76 -6.76
N TRP A 219 5.20 14.03 -5.74
CA TRP A 219 4.98 15.13 -4.80
C TRP A 219 5.08 16.49 -5.47
N ARG A 220 4.11 17.36 -5.22
CA ARG A 220 4.17 18.76 -5.67
C ARG A 220 5.25 19.50 -4.86
N PRO A 221 6.11 20.30 -5.51
CA PRO A 221 6.96 21.23 -4.80
C PRO A 221 6.12 22.19 -3.96
N GLN A 222 6.62 22.58 -2.77
CA GLN A 222 5.92 23.51 -1.87
C GLN A 222 5.43 24.79 -2.57
N ALA A 223 6.26 25.37 -3.44
CA ALA A 223 5.90 26.58 -4.21
C ALA A 223 4.71 26.38 -5.15
N SER A 224 4.42 25.14 -5.52
CA SER A 224 3.32 24.78 -6.43
C SER A 224 2.04 24.38 -5.70
N LEU A 225 2.03 24.12 -4.38
CA LEU A 225 0.88 23.55 -3.68
C LEU A 225 -0.42 24.38 -3.82
N ASN A 226 -0.31 25.70 -3.86
CA ASN A 226 -1.45 26.62 -3.99
C ASN A 226 -1.77 27.01 -5.45
N GLN A 227 -1.08 26.42 -6.42
CA GLN A 227 -1.36 26.64 -7.85
C GLN A 227 -2.31 25.56 -8.38
N PRO A 228 -2.92 25.74 -9.56
CA PRO A 228 -3.54 24.62 -10.28
C PRO A 228 -2.52 23.50 -10.54
N VAL A 229 -2.93 22.23 -10.39
CA VAL A 229 -2.02 21.08 -10.49
C VAL A 229 -1.27 21.00 -11.82
N TRP A 230 -1.92 21.38 -12.93
CA TRP A 230 -1.36 21.40 -14.28
C TRP A 230 -0.23 22.41 -14.48
N LYS A 231 -0.04 23.37 -13.56
CA LYS A 231 1.12 24.28 -13.53
C LYS A 231 2.33 23.69 -12.82
N THR A 232 2.19 22.52 -12.18
CA THR A 232 3.30 21.90 -11.45
C THR A 232 4.33 21.37 -12.45
N PRO A 233 5.64 21.70 -12.30
CA PRO A 233 6.67 21.14 -13.15
C PRO A 233 6.63 19.61 -13.15
N GLY A 234 6.72 18.99 -14.33
CA GLY A 234 6.64 17.54 -14.50
C GLY A 234 5.22 16.97 -14.64
N TYR A 235 4.18 17.81 -14.53
CA TYR A 235 2.79 17.41 -14.80
C TYR A 235 2.65 16.78 -16.20
N SER A 236 1.99 15.64 -16.27
CA SER A 236 1.64 14.98 -17.53
C SER A 236 0.39 14.12 -17.39
N GLU A 237 -0.44 14.13 -18.42
CA GLU A 237 -1.64 13.29 -18.55
C GLU A 237 -1.39 12.05 -19.41
N GLU A 238 -0.14 11.79 -19.82
CA GLU A 238 0.24 10.72 -20.76
C GLU A 238 -0.37 9.36 -20.39
N GLN A 239 -0.34 9.03 -19.09
CA GLN A 239 -0.82 7.74 -18.61
C GLN A 239 -2.30 7.49 -18.89
N TYR A 240 -3.13 8.54 -18.98
CA TYR A 240 -4.58 8.46 -19.24
C TYR A 240 -4.91 8.26 -20.72
N HIS A 241 -3.92 8.39 -21.59
CA HIS A 241 -4.08 8.18 -23.05
C HIS A 241 -3.73 6.74 -23.46
N ILE A 242 -3.27 5.90 -22.53
CA ILE A 242 -2.91 4.50 -22.79
C ILE A 242 -4.14 3.61 -22.62
N PRO A 243 -4.63 2.89 -23.65
CA PRO A 243 -5.83 2.05 -23.52
C PRO A 243 -5.73 1.08 -22.34
N LEU A 244 -6.76 1.00 -21.50
CA LEU A 244 -6.75 0.30 -20.21
C LEU A 244 -6.29 -1.17 -20.33
N GLY A 245 -6.84 -1.91 -21.30
CA GLY A 245 -6.46 -3.31 -21.56
C GLY A 245 -5.01 -3.51 -22.06
N LYS A 246 -4.31 -2.43 -22.43
CA LYS A 246 -2.89 -2.44 -22.81
C LYS A 246 -2.00 -1.74 -21.78
N TRP A 247 -2.58 -1.16 -20.73
CA TRP A 247 -1.92 -0.22 -19.84
C TRP A 247 -0.64 -0.80 -19.24
N VAL A 248 -0.74 -1.96 -18.56
CA VAL A 248 0.40 -2.63 -17.93
C VAL A 248 1.50 -2.93 -18.95
N ARG A 249 1.16 -3.50 -20.11
CA ARG A 249 2.13 -3.84 -21.15
C ARG A 249 2.85 -2.60 -21.69
N THR A 250 2.11 -1.54 -21.99
CA THR A 250 2.66 -0.29 -22.53
C THR A 250 3.55 0.42 -21.51
N VAL A 251 3.07 0.55 -20.27
CA VAL A 251 3.82 1.23 -19.20
C VAL A 251 5.08 0.44 -18.85
N GLN A 252 4.97 -0.88 -18.67
CA GLN A 252 6.12 -1.74 -18.40
C GLN A 252 7.16 -1.64 -19.52
N ALA A 253 6.74 -1.67 -20.79
CA ALA A 253 7.67 -1.54 -21.91
C ALA A 253 8.43 -0.20 -21.91
N LYS A 254 7.76 0.91 -21.58
CA LYS A 254 8.39 2.24 -21.46
C LYS A 254 9.36 2.34 -20.28
N LEU A 255 9.11 1.59 -19.22
CA LEU A 255 9.92 1.59 -18.00
C LEU A 255 11.00 0.50 -17.98
N ALA A 256 11.01 -0.44 -18.93
CA ALA A 256 11.97 -1.53 -18.97
C ALA A 256 13.33 -1.07 -19.51
N LEU A 257 14.40 -1.48 -18.82
CA LEU A 257 15.79 -1.39 -19.30
C LEU A 257 16.22 -2.70 -19.98
N ARG A 258 15.53 -3.81 -19.69
CA ARG A 258 15.74 -5.11 -20.30
C ARG A 258 14.44 -5.89 -20.37
N GLN A 259 14.38 -6.89 -21.24
CA GLN A 259 13.28 -7.84 -21.26
C GLN A 259 13.35 -8.79 -20.05
N GLU A 260 12.17 -9.18 -19.58
CA GLU A 260 11.99 -10.27 -18.61
C GLU A 260 11.87 -11.59 -19.37
N THR A 261 12.56 -12.64 -18.91
CA THR A 261 12.40 -13.97 -19.51
C THR A 261 11.12 -14.63 -18.99
N ASP A 262 10.58 -15.61 -19.73
CA ASP A 262 9.39 -16.37 -19.33
C ASP A 262 9.53 -16.96 -17.92
N ALA A 263 10.69 -17.56 -17.62
CA ALA A 263 10.96 -18.14 -16.31
C ALA A 263 11.03 -17.09 -15.19
N GLN A 264 11.61 -15.91 -15.46
CA GLN A 264 11.65 -14.79 -14.50
C GLN A 264 10.24 -14.28 -14.20
N MET A 265 9.43 -14.11 -15.25
CA MET A 265 8.05 -13.67 -15.15
C MET A 265 7.21 -14.64 -14.32
N MET A 266 7.26 -15.94 -14.65
CA MET A 266 6.51 -16.97 -13.92
C MET A 266 6.94 -17.06 -12.45
N THR A 267 8.25 -17.01 -12.17
CA THR A 267 8.75 -16.98 -10.79
C THR A 267 8.19 -15.80 -10.00
N ARG A 268 8.20 -14.59 -10.58
CA ARG A 268 7.72 -13.37 -9.93
C ARG A 268 6.21 -13.39 -9.70
N MET A 269 5.44 -13.87 -10.68
CA MET A 269 3.98 -13.95 -10.57
C MET A 269 3.55 -15.03 -9.56
N MET A 270 4.21 -16.20 -9.56
CA MET A 270 3.99 -17.21 -8.52
C MET A 270 4.34 -16.69 -7.12
N LYS A 271 5.46 -15.95 -6.98
CA LYS A 271 5.82 -15.27 -5.73
C LYS A 271 4.73 -14.28 -5.30
N THR A 272 4.17 -13.50 -6.22
CA THR A 272 3.07 -12.58 -5.91
C THR A 272 1.86 -13.32 -5.34
N THR A 273 1.41 -14.40 -5.98
CA THR A 273 0.28 -15.21 -5.46
C THR A 273 0.56 -15.84 -4.08
N CYS A 274 1.84 -16.13 -3.78
CA CYS A 274 2.26 -16.57 -2.45
C CYS A 274 2.20 -15.44 -1.41
N GLU A 275 2.63 -14.24 -1.78
CA GLU A 275 2.50 -13.03 -0.95
C GLU A 275 1.03 -12.74 -0.62
N ASP A 276 0.09 -12.99 -1.54
CA ASP A 276 -1.35 -12.84 -1.29
C ASP A 276 -1.88 -13.87 -0.27
N LEU A 277 -1.54 -15.15 -0.44
CA LEU A 277 -1.91 -16.22 0.51
C LEU A 277 -1.37 -15.92 1.91
N THR A 278 -0.07 -15.62 2.00
CA THR A 278 0.58 -15.35 3.29
C THR A 278 0.08 -14.06 3.94
N GLY A 279 -0.12 -12.99 3.16
CA GLY A 279 -0.69 -11.73 3.65
C GLY A 279 -2.12 -11.91 4.18
N ARG A 280 -2.92 -12.75 3.54
CA ARG A 280 -4.27 -13.08 3.99
C ARG A 280 -4.28 -13.78 5.36
N VAL A 281 -3.27 -14.59 5.67
CA VAL A 281 -3.14 -15.22 7.00
C VAL A 281 -3.10 -14.18 8.12
N SER A 282 -2.27 -13.15 7.99
CA SER A 282 -2.22 -12.08 8.97
C SER A 282 -3.57 -11.36 9.09
N ALA A 283 -4.19 -11.02 7.95
CA ALA A 283 -5.46 -10.27 7.94
C ALA A 283 -6.62 -11.04 8.59
N VAL A 284 -6.74 -12.35 8.32
CA VAL A 284 -7.77 -13.19 8.94
C VAL A 284 -7.50 -13.35 10.43
N ASN A 285 -6.24 -13.59 10.83
CA ASN A 285 -5.87 -13.74 12.23
C ASN A 285 -6.17 -12.47 13.06
N ASP A 286 -5.95 -11.28 12.48
CA ASP A 286 -6.33 -10.01 13.12
C ASP A 286 -7.83 -9.95 13.40
N GLY A 287 -8.67 -10.28 12.41
CA GLY A 287 -10.13 -10.31 12.58
C GLY A 287 -10.58 -11.36 13.60
N LEU A 288 -10.01 -12.56 13.56
CA LEU A 288 -10.31 -13.62 14.53
C LEU A 288 -9.91 -13.21 15.96
N ASN A 289 -8.77 -12.54 16.13
CA ASN A 289 -8.34 -12.03 17.42
C ASN A 289 -9.26 -10.93 17.95
N TYR A 290 -9.77 -10.05 17.07
CA TYR A 290 -10.79 -9.08 17.46
C TYR A 290 -12.08 -9.78 17.93
N LEU A 291 -12.56 -10.79 17.21
CA LEU A 291 -13.78 -11.54 17.55
C LEU A 291 -13.69 -12.28 18.89
N LYS A 292 -12.51 -12.76 19.29
CA LYS A 292 -12.31 -13.43 20.60
C LYS A 292 -12.67 -12.52 21.77
N ASN A 293 -12.41 -11.21 21.64
CA ASN A 293 -12.62 -10.23 22.69
C ASN A 293 -13.92 -9.42 22.51
N ASN A 294 -14.63 -9.60 21.39
CA ASN A 294 -15.81 -8.80 21.05
C ASN A 294 -16.92 -9.70 20.51
N SER A 295 -18.01 -9.81 21.26
CA SER A 295 -19.19 -10.63 20.89
C SER A 295 -20.24 -9.88 20.06
N ARG A 296 -20.19 -8.55 20.00
CA ARG A 296 -21.15 -7.73 19.25
C ARG A 296 -20.88 -7.75 17.75
N CYS A 297 -21.89 -7.42 16.95
CA CYS A 297 -21.68 -7.13 15.54
C CYS A 297 -20.78 -5.91 15.40
N MET A 298 -19.85 -5.97 14.45
CA MET A 298 -18.98 -4.85 14.11
C MET A 298 -19.82 -3.71 13.52
N ASP A 299 -19.42 -2.46 13.77
CA ASP A 299 -19.86 -1.34 12.94
C ASP A 299 -19.09 -1.31 11.61
N TYR A 300 -19.43 -0.38 10.72
CA TYR A 300 -18.80 -0.28 9.40
C TYR A 300 -17.28 -0.09 9.48
N ALA A 301 -16.79 0.81 10.33
CA ALA A 301 -15.35 1.10 10.43
C ALA A 301 -14.56 -0.14 10.90
N THR A 302 -15.10 -0.85 11.88
CA THR A 302 -14.50 -2.10 12.37
C THR A 302 -14.63 -3.22 11.32
N TYR A 303 -15.74 -3.29 10.60
CA TYR A 303 -15.93 -4.25 9.52
C TYR A 303 -14.92 -4.03 8.39
N ASP A 304 -14.81 -2.80 7.89
CA ASP A 304 -13.89 -2.41 6.82
C ASP A 304 -12.43 -2.75 7.18
N THR A 305 -12.09 -2.55 8.45
CA THR A 305 -10.78 -2.91 9.01
C THR A 305 -10.44 -4.41 8.89
N TYR A 306 -11.38 -5.30 9.25
CA TYR A 306 -11.11 -6.75 9.40
C TYR A 306 -11.61 -7.62 8.24
N SER A 307 -12.39 -7.03 7.34
CA SER A 307 -12.88 -7.69 6.13
C SER A 307 -11.73 -7.93 5.13
N THR A 308 -11.91 -8.89 4.23
CA THR A 308 -10.93 -9.20 3.18
C THR A 308 -11.41 -9.05 1.72
N PRO A 309 -12.52 -8.37 1.37
CA PRO A 309 -13.03 -8.39 -0.02
C PRO A 309 -12.00 -7.87 -1.03
N ASN A 310 -11.39 -6.71 -0.76
CA ASN A 310 -10.37 -6.13 -1.63
C ASN A 310 -9.07 -6.97 -1.69
N ARG A 311 -8.73 -7.70 -0.63
CA ARG A 311 -7.57 -8.60 -0.60
C ARG A 311 -7.84 -9.86 -1.42
N ASP A 312 -9.05 -10.41 -1.27
CA ASP A 312 -9.49 -11.61 -1.97
C ASP A 312 -9.68 -11.34 -3.47
N GLN A 313 -10.18 -10.16 -3.84
CA GLN A 313 -10.21 -9.68 -5.22
C GLN A 313 -8.82 -9.55 -5.83
N ARG A 314 -7.86 -8.91 -5.14
CA ARG A 314 -6.48 -8.80 -5.66
C ARG A 314 -5.83 -10.17 -5.86
N ALA A 315 -5.97 -11.06 -4.89
CA ALA A 315 -5.44 -12.42 -5.01
C ALA A 315 -6.04 -13.13 -6.24
N PHE A 316 -7.34 -12.96 -6.48
CA PHE A 316 -8.02 -13.49 -7.66
C PHE A 316 -7.45 -12.89 -8.95
N ASP A 317 -7.30 -11.57 -9.03
CA ASP A 317 -6.75 -10.87 -10.19
C ASP A 317 -5.31 -11.31 -10.48
N ASP A 318 -4.47 -11.50 -9.45
CA ASP A 318 -3.10 -11.96 -9.57
C ASP A 318 -3.03 -13.43 -10.09
N PHE A 319 -4.00 -14.28 -9.72
CA PHE A 319 -4.15 -15.62 -10.32
C PHE A 319 -4.64 -15.57 -11.78
N VAL A 320 -5.57 -14.68 -12.12
CA VAL A 320 -6.03 -14.48 -13.51
C VAL A 320 -4.86 -14.01 -14.38
N ALA A 321 -4.07 -13.05 -13.90
CA ALA A 321 -2.88 -12.58 -14.60
C ALA A 321 -1.86 -13.71 -14.79
N LEU A 322 -1.57 -14.50 -13.74
CA LEU A 322 -0.65 -15.63 -13.82
C LEU A 322 -1.14 -16.68 -14.83
N ARG A 323 -2.44 -17.02 -14.80
CA ARG A 323 -3.06 -17.95 -15.76
C ARG A 323 -2.88 -17.47 -17.19
N ARG A 324 -3.21 -16.19 -17.46
CA ARG A 324 -3.12 -15.59 -18.79
C ARG A 324 -1.70 -15.64 -19.32
N ALA A 325 -0.73 -15.17 -18.52
CA ALA A 325 0.68 -15.17 -18.89
C ALA A 325 1.20 -16.60 -19.17
N TYR A 326 0.83 -17.58 -18.32
CA TYR A 326 1.23 -18.97 -18.55
C TYR A 326 0.65 -19.53 -19.86
N ARG A 327 -0.63 -19.26 -20.14
CA ARG A 327 -1.28 -19.69 -21.39
C ARG A 327 -0.65 -19.03 -22.62
N GLU A 328 -0.28 -17.77 -22.53
CA GLU A 328 0.44 -17.05 -23.60
C GLU A 328 1.80 -17.68 -23.88
N ILE A 329 2.58 -18.01 -22.84
CA ILE A 329 3.87 -18.70 -22.98
C ILE A 329 3.69 -20.08 -23.64
N LEU A 330 2.71 -20.87 -23.19
CA LEU A 330 2.41 -22.17 -23.80
C LEU A 330 2.05 -22.05 -25.28
N THR A 331 1.28 -21.02 -25.65
CA THR A 331 0.88 -20.77 -27.04
C THR A 331 2.04 -20.29 -27.89
N ALA A 332 2.89 -19.42 -27.34
CA ALA A 332 4.00 -18.81 -28.07
C ALA A 332 5.16 -19.79 -28.31
N ASN A 333 5.49 -20.63 -27.33
CA ASN A 333 6.68 -21.48 -27.40
C ASN A 333 6.56 -22.85 -26.70
N GLY A 334 5.36 -23.30 -26.34
CA GLY A 334 5.17 -24.58 -25.63
C GLY A 334 5.73 -24.61 -24.21
N GLY A 335 6.09 -23.45 -23.64
CA GLY A 335 6.80 -23.36 -22.37
C GLY A 335 8.23 -23.88 -22.43
N ASN A 336 8.88 -23.89 -23.59
CA ASN A 336 10.24 -24.44 -23.76
C ASN A 336 11.30 -23.72 -22.92
N GLN A 337 11.02 -22.49 -22.47
CA GLN A 337 11.90 -21.72 -21.58
C GLN A 337 11.66 -21.99 -20.09
N LEU A 338 10.65 -22.78 -19.73
CA LEU A 338 10.31 -23.10 -18.34
C LEU A 338 10.98 -24.43 -17.93
N SER A 339 11.51 -24.48 -16.71
CA SER A 339 12.05 -25.72 -16.14
C SER A 339 10.93 -26.76 -15.94
N LEU A 340 11.31 -28.05 -15.88
CA LEU A 340 10.35 -29.13 -15.61
C LEU A 340 9.63 -28.93 -14.27
N GLU A 341 10.37 -28.54 -13.23
CA GLU A 341 9.82 -28.22 -11.91
C GLU A 341 8.77 -27.10 -11.99
N MET A 342 9.08 -26.01 -12.69
CA MET A 342 8.15 -24.89 -12.84
C MET A 342 6.89 -25.29 -13.61
N LYS A 343 7.03 -26.14 -14.65
CA LYS A 343 5.87 -26.70 -15.36
C LYS A 343 5.00 -27.56 -14.43
N GLN A 344 5.60 -28.35 -13.55
CA GLN A 344 4.86 -29.16 -12.57
C GLN A 344 4.14 -28.29 -11.54
N GLN A 345 4.79 -27.23 -11.04
CA GLN A 345 4.19 -26.25 -10.13
C GLN A 345 3.00 -25.54 -10.79
N LEU A 346 3.18 -25.04 -12.02
CA LEU A 346 2.12 -24.37 -12.76
C LEU A 346 0.97 -25.31 -13.16
N ALA A 347 1.26 -26.56 -13.51
CA ALA A 347 0.25 -27.58 -13.79
C ALA A 347 -0.54 -27.96 -12.54
N LYS A 348 0.08 -27.89 -11.35
CA LYS A 348 -0.66 -28.07 -10.09
C LYS A 348 -1.63 -26.90 -9.83
N ILE A 349 -1.20 -25.66 -10.09
CA ILE A 349 -2.06 -24.47 -9.93
C ILE A 349 -3.16 -24.45 -11.00
N PHE A 350 -2.85 -24.78 -12.25
CA PHE A 350 -3.74 -24.72 -13.41
C PHE A 350 -3.78 -26.06 -14.16
N PRO A 351 -4.39 -27.12 -13.58
CA PRO A 351 -4.39 -28.47 -14.16
C PRO A 351 -5.15 -28.57 -15.48
N TYR A 352 -6.02 -27.61 -15.79
CA TYR A 352 -6.82 -27.54 -17.01
C TYR A 352 -6.57 -26.20 -17.73
N ILE A 353 -5.30 -25.81 -17.87
CA ILE A 353 -4.87 -24.52 -18.45
C ILE A 353 -5.42 -24.24 -19.86
N SER A 354 -5.72 -25.28 -20.63
CA SER A 354 -6.32 -25.19 -21.96
C SER A 354 -7.82 -24.86 -21.95
N GLU A 355 -8.50 -25.03 -20.82
CA GLU A 355 -9.94 -24.80 -20.67
C GLU A 355 -10.25 -23.37 -20.21
N SER A 356 -11.53 -22.99 -20.22
CA SER A 356 -11.97 -21.73 -19.60
C SER A 356 -11.76 -21.76 -18.08
N THR A 357 -11.62 -20.58 -17.47
CA THR A 357 -11.47 -20.44 -16.01
C THR A 357 -12.62 -21.11 -15.25
N GLN A 358 -13.86 -20.95 -15.74
CA GLN A 358 -15.04 -21.60 -15.18
C GLN A 358 -14.97 -23.14 -15.27
N SER A 359 -14.59 -23.67 -16.44
CA SER A 359 -14.52 -25.12 -16.65
C SER A 359 -13.43 -25.76 -15.79
N GLU A 360 -12.26 -25.13 -15.72
CA GLU A 360 -11.18 -25.55 -14.82
C GLU A 360 -11.66 -25.55 -13.36
N THR A 361 -12.28 -24.46 -12.90
CA THR A 361 -12.77 -24.33 -11.52
C THR A 361 -13.76 -25.44 -11.15
N ASN A 362 -14.66 -25.79 -12.07
CA ASN A 362 -15.65 -26.86 -11.86
C ASN A 362 -15.03 -28.25 -11.79
N LYS A 363 -13.91 -28.48 -12.49
CA LYS A 363 -13.21 -29.77 -12.54
C LYS A 363 -12.15 -29.95 -11.46
N MET A 364 -11.68 -28.86 -10.87
CA MET A 364 -10.64 -28.90 -9.84
C MET A 364 -11.14 -29.57 -8.55
N ALA A 365 -10.65 -30.78 -8.28
CA ALA A 365 -10.78 -31.43 -6.99
C ALA A 365 -9.93 -30.74 -5.91
N ALA A 366 -10.25 -30.99 -4.63
CA ALA A 366 -9.45 -30.53 -3.50
C ALA A 366 -7.99 -30.98 -3.64
N GLN A 367 -7.06 -30.07 -3.40
CA GLN A 367 -5.62 -30.30 -3.57
C GLN A 367 -4.94 -30.49 -2.22
N GLY A 368 -4.09 -31.52 -2.11
CA GLY A 368 -3.19 -31.72 -0.97
C GLY A 368 -1.79 -31.16 -1.23
N VAL A 369 -0.96 -31.08 -0.18
CA VAL A 369 0.44 -30.67 -0.32
C VAL A 369 1.26 -31.77 -1.00
N THR A 370 2.05 -31.44 -2.01
CA THR A 370 2.91 -32.37 -2.77
C THR A 370 4.27 -31.72 -3.07
N SER A 371 5.18 -32.45 -3.73
CA SER A 371 6.47 -31.89 -4.18
C SER A 371 6.34 -30.74 -5.18
N ALA A 372 5.21 -30.63 -5.88
CA ALA A 372 4.91 -29.52 -6.79
C ALA A 372 4.18 -28.35 -6.09
N SER A 373 3.92 -28.44 -4.78
CA SER A 373 3.36 -27.32 -4.02
C SER A 373 4.35 -26.15 -3.96
N ILE A 374 3.85 -24.96 -4.23
CA ILE A 374 4.53 -23.72 -3.88
C ILE A 374 3.84 -23.08 -2.67
N CYS A 375 4.61 -22.38 -1.85
CA CYS A 375 4.10 -21.56 -0.75
C CYS A 375 3.13 -22.31 0.18
N VAL A 376 3.63 -23.35 0.84
CA VAL A 376 2.84 -24.12 1.80
C VAL A 376 2.75 -23.36 3.12
N THR A 377 1.59 -22.76 3.38
CA THR A 377 1.35 -21.87 4.51
C THR A 377 0.45 -22.52 5.55
N GLU A 378 0.80 -22.38 6.83
CA GLU A 378 -0.11 -22.67 7.94
C GLU A 378 -1.10 -21.51 8.09
N TYR A 379 -2.38 -21.76 7.79
CA TYR A 379 -3.42 -20.72 7.76
C TYR A 379 -4.33 -20.75 9.00
N LEU A 380 -4.34 -21.86 9.71
CA LEU A 380 -4.94 -22.08 11.03
C LEU A 380 -4.05 -23.07 11.81
N PRO A 381 -4.10 -23.11 13.15
CA PRO A 381 -3.28 -24.02 13.95
C PRO A 381 -3.40 -25.47 13.47
N GLY A 382 -2.27 -26.05 13.05
CA GLY A 382 -2.17 -27.42 12.56
C GLY A 382 -2.73 -27.66 11.15
N LYS A 383 -3.20 -26.62 10.45
CA LYS A 383 -3.76 -26.73 9.10
C LYS A 383 -2.92 -25.97 8.08
N ARG A 384 -2.55 -26.66 7.01
CA ARG A 384 -1.70 -26.12 5.93
C ARG A 384 -2.41 -26.20 4.60
N MET A 385 -2.19 -25.19 3.75
CA MET A 385 -2.62 -25.20 2.35
C MET A 385 -1.50 -24.64 1.47
N ASP A 386 -1.51 -25.02 0.20
CA ASP A 386 -0.66 -24.40 -0.81
C ASP A 386 -1.48 -23.41 -1.66
N VAL A 387 -0.78 -22.71 -2.55
CA VAL A 387 -1.38 -21.73 -3.47
C VAL A 387 -2.42 -22.36 -4.41
N ALA A 388 -2.30 -23.63 -4.77
CA ALA A 388 -3.25 -24.29 -5.66
C ALA A 388 -4.59 -24.56 -4.96
N GLU A 389 -4.56 -25.05 -3.72
CA GLU A 389 -5.77 -25.21 -2.90
C GLU A 389 -6.38 -23.85 -2.54
N PHE A 390 -5.56 -22.84 -2.23
CA PHE A 390 -6.05 -21.48 -2.02
C PHE A 390 -6.78 -20.94 -3.24
N LYS A 391 -6.18 -21.04 -4.44
CA LYS A 391 -6.83 -20.65 -5.71
C LYS A 391 -8.17 -21.35 -5.86
N ARG A 392 -8.21 -22.67 -5.68
CA ARG A 392 -9.44 -23.47 -5.83
C ARG A 392 -10.54 -22.95 -4.92
N ARG A 393 -10.25 -22.78 -3.62
CA ARG A 393 -11.23 -22.29 -2.64
C ARG A 393 -11.70 -20.87 -2.94
N LEU A 394 -10.79 -20.01 -3.38
CA LEU A 394 -11.10 -18.64 -3.79
C LEU A 394 -12.04 -18.62 -5.00
N TYR A 395 -11.69 -19.35 -6.06
CA TYR A 395 -12.42 -19.38 -7.33
C TYR A 395 -13.80 -20.06 -7.20
N THR A 396 -13.92 -21.04 -6.32
CA THR A 396 -15.20 -21.71 -6.02
C THR A 396 -16.10 -20.93 -5.06
N GLY A 397 -15.67 -19.76 -4.59
CA GLY A 397 -16.43 -18.95 -3.64
C GLY A 397 -16.59 -19.61 -2.27
N LEU A 398 -15.68 -20.51 -1.88
CA LEU A 398 -15.70 -21.16 -0.57
C LEU A 398 -15.15 -20.25 0.53
N ILE A 399 -14.27 -19.32 0.16
CA ILE A 399 -13.61 -18.39 1.08
C ILE A 399 -14.56 -17.26 1.45
N SER A 400 -14.82 -17.09 2.75
CA SER A 400 -15.53 -15.90 3.25
C SER A 400 -14.59 -14.70 3.44
N ASN A 401 -15.03 -13.54 2.94
CA ASN A 401 -14.43 -12.23 3.19
C ASN A 401 -15.08 -11.47 4.35
N ASN A 402 -16.13 -12.03 4.96
CA ASN A 402 -16.87 -11.38 6.04
C ASN A 402 -16.13 -11.55 7.39
N PRO A 403 -15.78 -10.46 8.09
CA PRO A 403 -15.06 -10.51 9.35
C PRO A 403 -15.83 -11.08 10.55
N HIS A 404 -17.13 -11.31 10.45
CA HIS A 404 -17.93 -11.99 11.48
C HIS A 404 -17.84 -13.51 11.43
N ASP A 405 -17.30 -14.07 10.35
CA ASP A 405 -17.11 -15.50 10.19
C ASP A 405 -15.90 -16.02 10.98
N ASP A 406 -16.03 -17.23 11.54
CA ASP A 406 -14.91 -17.93 12.16
C ASP A 406 -13.88 -18.43 11.13
N GLY A 407 -12.73 -18.88 11.62
CA GLY A 407 -11.61 -19.27 10.78
C GLY A 407 -11.95 -20.33 9.73
N ALA A 408 -12.83 -21.30 10.05
CA ALA A 408 -13.16 -22.38 9.13
C ALA A 408 -13.94 -21.86 7.90
N TYR A 409 -14.86 -20.90 8.09
CA TYR A 409 -15.54 -20.23 6.98
C TYR A 409 -14.64 -19.24 6.25
N ARG A 410 -13.81 -18.48 6.99
CA ARG A 410 -12.84 -17.54 6.39
C ARG A 410 -11.84 -18.22 5.46
N TRP A 411 -11.58 -19.51 5.64
CA TRP A 411 -10.65 -20.28 4.82
C TRP A 411 -11.32 -21.32 3.93
N GLY A 412 -12.66 -21.42 3.91
CA GLY A 412 -13.39 -22.36 3.08
C GLY A 412 -13.23 -23.83 3.48
N ASP A 413 -12.92 -24.11 4.74
CA ASP A 413 -13.08 -25.44 5.34
C ASP A 413 -14.56 -25.79 5.54
N LEU A 414 -15.37 -24.76 5.85
CA LEU A 414 -16.82 -24.83 5.92
C LEU A 414 -17.42 -23.86 4.92
N ARG A 415 -18.57 -24.24 4.34
CA ARG A 415 -19.30 -23.35 3.43
C ARG A 415 -20.12 -22.34 4.22
N GLY A 416 -19.81 -21.06 4.03
CA GLY A 416 -20.45 -19.97 4.74
C GLY A 416 -21.82 -19.54 4.18
N PRO A 417 -22.40 -18.48 4.77
CA PRO A 417 -21.90 -17.78 5.96
C PRO A 417 -22.18 -18.54 7.27
N SER A 418 -21.39 -18.29 8.31
CA SER A 418 -21.66 -18.75 9.69
C SER A 418 -22.94 -18.15 10.25
N GLN A 419 -23.42 -18.67 11.38
CA GLN A 419 -24.63 -18.13 12.01
C GLN A 419 -24.45 -16.67 12.47
N ARG A 420 -23.25 -16.30 12.95
CA ARG A 420 -22.93 -14.91 13.35
C ARG A 420 -22.89 -13.97 12.16
N ALA A 421 -22.25 -14.38 11.05
CA ALA A 421 -22.25 -13.57 9.84
C ALA A 421 -23.65 -13.39 9.23
N LYS A 422 -24.56 -14.36 9.42
CA LYS A 422 -25.98 -14.22 9.03
C LYS A 422 -26.74 -13.22 9.91
N SER A 423 -26.39 -13.09 11.18
CA SER A 423 -27.08 -12.21 12.12
C SER A 423 -26.52 -10.79 12.18
N CYS A 424 -25.34 -10.56 11.61
CA CYS A 424 -24.70 -9.25 11.55
C CYS A 424 -24.78 -8.64 10.14
N GLN A 425 -24.78 -7.30 10.07
CA GLN A 425 -24.74 -6.57 8.81
C GLN A 425 -23.40 -6.82 8.09
N SER A 426 -23.47 -7.00 6.77
CA SER A 426 -22.32 -7.06 5.86
C SER A 426 -22.45 -5.91 4.87
N TRP A 427 -21.36 -5.20 4.59
CA TRP A 427 -21.39 -3.99 3.76
C TRP A 427 -20.88 -4.25 2.34
N ASP A 428 -19.76 -4.94 2.18
CA ASP A 428 -19.09 -5.05 0.88
C ASP A 428 -18.63 -6.50 0.60
N PRO A 429 -19.54 -7.45 0.32
CA PRO A 429 -19.14 -8.79 -0.07
C PRO A 429 -18.57 -8.76 -1.50
N TRP A 430 -17.38 -9.35 -1.67
CA TRP A 430 -16.83 -9.67 -2.99
C TRP A 430 -17.05 -11.15 -3.34
N THR A 431 -17.26 -11.44 -4.62
CA THR A 431 -17.33 -12.81 -5.15
C THR A 431 -16.50 -12.93 -6.42
N PRO A 432 -15.86 -14.08 -6.67
CA PRO A 432 -15.06 -14.29 -7.87
C PRO A 432 -15.91 -14.17 -9.15
N ASP A 433 -15.42 -13.43 -10.13
CA ASP A 433 -16.00 -13.36 -11.48
C ASP A 433 -15.15 -14.20 -12.44
N LEU A 434 -15.62 -15.42 -12.71
CA LEU A 434 -14.93 -16.39 -13.58
C LEU A 434 -15.17 -16.13 -15.07
N SER A 435 -15.92 -15.07 -15.44
CA SER A 435 -16.14 -14.68 -16.83
C SER A 435 -14.94 -13.96 -17.46
N GLN A 436 -14.02 -13.46 -16.63
CA GLN A 436 -12.80 -12.82 -17.08
C GLN A 436 -11.84 -13.88 -17.68
N ASN A 437 -11.63 -13.81 -19.00
CA ASN A 437 -10.82 -14.76 -19.78
C ASN A 437 -9.32 -14.40 -19.82
#